data_AF-A0A957S7K9-F1
#
_entry.id   AF-A0A957S7K9-F1
#
_cell.length_a   1.000
_cell.length_b   1.000
_cell.length_c   1.000
_cell.angle_alpha   90.00
_cell.angle_beta   90.00
_cell.angle_gamma   90.00
#
_symmetry.space_group_name_H-M   'P 1'
#
loop_
_entity.id
_entity.type
_entity.pdbx_description
1 polymer ?
#
loop_
_entity_poly.entity_id
_entity_poly.type
_entity_poly.pdbx_seq_one_letter_code
_entity_poly.pdbx_strand_id
1 'polypeptide(L)'
;MSGTIPSGPPADLYPLSDRGKKAVDADQAPDYLDDWLLEAVPRFRAALKQNKPVIEYLQRRGISGEAAAAWHLGARSYSGNGYDRAAAVAMPAMGRDGQPIGLKYRIVNPAPTGPKCLNAKGTSGATLFGLHLLAPSHQRALLVCEGELNAVSLWQAARSINAPLDVVSFGSEGNSLSAWGTIKALSGNYGTTIVWADQPEVSSGLGMLLEWEAGGAYCQQSPYGKDANDLLQAGLLESYITGLLYRLHDSLSPLIARAHEYAHADDKARLWAREERLTMLAVAVLWGWSSPIKTESKAA
;
A
#
# COMPACT_ATOMS: atom_id res chain seq x y z
N MET A 1 -42.71 26.17 6.10
CA MET A 1 -41.53 25.80 6.92
C MET A 1 -40.79 24.71 6.17
N SER A 2 -39.77 25.08 5.40
CA SER A 2 -39.01 24.18 4.52
C SER A 2 -37.63 23.99 5.13
N GLY A 3 -37.32 22.76 5.56
CA GLY A 3 -36.05 22.40 6.18
C GLY A 3 -35.03 22.02 5.12
N THR A 4 -33.94 22.75 5.06
CA THR A 4 -32.75 22.46 4.25
C THR A 4 -31.86 21.44 4.97
N ILE A 5 -31.46 20.40 4.25
CA ILE A 5 -30.50 19.37 4.67
C ILE A 5 -29.09 19.98 4.73
N PRO A 6 -28.24 19.67 5.72
CA PRO A 6 -26.87 20.17 5.72
C PRO A 6 -26.05 19.48 4.62
N SER A 7 -25.40 20.31 3.81
CA SER A 7 -24.38 19.94 2.82
C SER A 7 -23.26 19.09 3.44
N GLY A 8 -22.80 18.07 2.72
CA GLY A 8 -21.63 17.27 3.08
C GLY A 8 -20.35 18.11 3.25
N PRO A 9 -19.28 17.53 3.83
CA PRO A 9 -18.07 18.27 4.14
C PRO A 9 -17.39 18.78 2.85
N PRO A 10 -16.75 19.96 2.89
CA PRO A 10 -16.08 20.55 1.74
C PRO A 10 -14.86 19.74 1.31
N ALA A 11 -14.57 19.76 0.01
CA ALA A 11 -13.47 19.04 -0.66
C ALA A 11 -12.06 19.55 -0.30
N ASP A 12 -11.92 20.44 0.69
CA ASP A 12 -10.72 21.26 0.92
C ASP A 12 -9.97 20.91 2.23
N LEU A 13 -10.24 19.75 2.84
CA LEU A 13 -9.61 19.34 4.11
C LEU A 13 -8.23 18.67 4.00
N TYR A 14 -7.54 18.82 2.87
CA TYR A 14 -6.12 18.47 2.76
C TYR A 14 -5.35 19.70 2.32
N PRO A 15 -4.57 20.36 3.20
CA PRO A 15 -3.58 21.30 2.72
C PRO A 15 -2.59 20.51 1.87
N LEU A 16 -2.57 20.83 0.56
CA LEU A 16 -1.40 20.59 -0.27
C LEU A 16 -0.20 21.09 0.53
N SER A 17 0.71 20.16 0.84
CA SER A 17 1.82 20.33 1.78
C SER A 17 2.39 21.74 1.79
N ASP A 18 2.11 22.46 2.88
CA ASP A 18 2.88 23.63 3.26
C ASP A 18 4.29 23.12 3.59
N ARG A 19 5.24 23.41 2.69
CA ARG A 19 6.62 22.93 2.77
C ARG A 19 7.32 23.59 3.95
N GLY A 20 7.30 22.93 5.09
CA GLY A 20 8.14 23.23 6.24
C GLY A 20 9.63 23.07 5.89
N LYS A 21 10.24 24.16 5.42
CA LYS A 21 11.69 24.27 5.18
C LYS A 21 12.46 24.24 6.51
N LYS A 22 13.39 23.30 6.65
CA LYS A 22 14.69 23.56 7.30
C LYS A 22 15.82 22.71 6.69
N ALA A 23 16.49 23.37 5.74
CA ALA A 23 17.91 23.36 5.41
C ALA A 23 18.67 22.02 5.27
N VAL A 24 18.53 21.43 4.10
CA VAL A 24 19.69 21.07 3.27
C VAL A 24 19.48 21.85 1.97
N ASP A 25 20.48 22.50 1.40
CA ASP A 25 20.33 23.38 0.21
C ASP A 25 19.45 22.73 -0.87
N ALA A 26 18.18 23.12 -0.87
CA ALA A 26 17.08 22.49 -1.61
C ALA A 26 16.68 23.31 -2.83
N ASP A 27 17.61 24.11 -3.36
CA ASP A 27 17.31 25.09 -4.39
C ASP A 27 17.52 24.58 -5.82
N GLN A 28 17.77 23.27 -6.01
CA GLN A 28 17.70 22.61 -7.33
C GLN A 28 17.31 21.13 -7.20
N ALA A 29 16.05 20.84 -6.85
CA ALA A 29 15.40 19.70 -7.51
C ALA A 29 14.91 20.27 -8.85
N PRO A 30 15.60 19.99 -9.98
CA PRO A 30 15.25 20.65 -11.24
C PRO A 30 13.83 20.24 -11.64
N ASP A 31 13.05 21.19 -12.18
CA ASP A 31 11.72 20.96 -12.79
C ASP A 31 11.71 19.79 -13.79
N TYR A 32 12.90 19.41 -14.27
CA TYR A 32 13.18 18.21 -15.06
C TYR A 32 12.78 16.88 -14.39
N LEU A 33 12.69 16.79 -13.05
CA LEU A 33 12.44 15.50 -12.35
C LEU A 33 11.08 14.90 -12.71
N ASP A 34 10.05 15.74 -12.73
CA ASP A 34 8.69 15.30 -13.04
C ASP A 34 8.58 14.97 -14.54
N ASP A 35 9.17 15.81 -15.40
CA ASP A 35 9.18 15.62 -16.85
C ASP A 35 9.84 14.29 -17.27
N TRP A 36 11.01 13.94 -16.72
CA TRP A 36 11.64 12.68 -17.12
C TRP A 36 10.89 11.46 -16.59
N LEU A 37 10.26 11.54 -15.41
CA LEU A 37 9.45 10.43 -14.87
C LEU A 37 8.22 10.18 -15.74
N LEU A 38 7.55 11.25 -16.19
CA LEU A 38 6.42 11.21 -17.11
C LEU A 38 6.77 10.52 -18.42
N GLU A 39 7.98 10.75 -18.96
CA GLU A 39 8.45 10.08 -20.17
C GLU A 39 8.94 8.64 -19.92
N ALA A 40 9.65 8.41 -18.81
CA ALA A 40 10.33 7.15 -18.56
C ALA A 40 9.37 6.02 -18.18
N VAL A 41 8.33 6.29 -17.38
CA VAL A 41 7.41 5.26 -16.91
C VAL A 41 6.66 4.58 -18.07
N PRO A 42 6.00 5.29 -19.01
CA PRO A 42 5.38 4.68 -20.18
C PRO A 42 6.38 3.86 -21.02
N ARG A 43 7.60 4.37 -21.20
CA ARG A 43 8.66 3.66 -21.93
C ARG A 43 9.06 2.35 -21.27
N PHE A 44 9.25 2.34 -19.95
CA PHE A 44 9.61 1.11 -19.22
C PHE A 44 8.45 0.10 -19.20
N ARG A 45 7.20 0.55 -19.09
CA ARG A 45 6.02 -0.31 -19.22
C ARG A 45 5.93 -0.94 -20.61
N ALA A 46 6.19 -0.18 -21.67
CA ALA A 46 6.24 -0.70 -23.03
C ALA A 46 7.37 -1.73 -23.19
N ALA A 47 8.56 -1.44 -22.63
CA ALA A 47 9.71 -2.33 -22.68
C ALA A 47 9.49 -3.66 -21.95
N LEU A 48 8.67 -3.67 -20.88
CA LEU A 48 8.37 -4.90 -20.14
C LEU A 48 7.80 -6.00 -21.03
N LYS A 49 6.94 -5.65 -22.00
CA LYS A 49 6.30 -6.61 -22.92
C LYS A 49 7.29 -7.43 -23.76
N GLN A 50 8.53 -6.95 -23.92
CA GLN A 50 9.56 -7.56 -24.75
C GLN A 50 10.77 -8.03 -23.93
N ASN A 51 10.82 -7.73 -22.64
CA ASN A 51 11.98 -8.02 -21.79
C ASN A 51 11.84 -9.39 -21.11
N LYS A 52 12.26 -10.46 -21.80
CA LYS A 52 12.15 -11.84 -21.32
C LYS A 52 12.72 -12.06 -19.90
N PRO A 53 13.94 -11.60 -19.57
CA PRO A 53 14.48 -11.80 -18.21
C PRO A 53 13.60 -11.22 -17.09
N VAL A 54 13.03 -10.02 -17.32
CA VAL A 54 12.16 -9.37 -16.34
C VAL A 54 10.79 -10.06 -16.28
N ILE A 55 10.22 -10.46 -17.42
CA ILE A 55 8.97 -11.22 -17.46
C ILE A 55 9.11 -12.53 -16.68
N GLU A 56 10.14 -13.32 -16.97
CA GLU A 56 10.40 -14.59 -16.29
C GLU A 56 10.65 -14.39 -14.79
N TYR A 57 11.33 -13.31 -14.41
CA TYR A 57 11.51 -12.95 -13.00
C TYR A 57 10.17 -12.70 -12.30
N LEU A 58 9.31 -11.87 -12.88
CA LEU A 58 7.99 -11.57 -12.31
C LEU A 58 7.11 -12.82 -12.24
N GLN A 59 7.13 -13.67 -13.28
CA GLN A 59 6.41 -14.94 -13.31
C GLN A 59 6.89 -15.90 -12.22
N ARG A 60 8.21 -16.03 -12.02
CA ARG A 60 8.75 -16.85 -10.91
C ARG A 60 8.34 -16.33 -9.55
N ARG A 61 8.19 -15.01 -9.40
CA ARG A 61 7.67 -14.36 -8.18
C ARG A 61 6.14 -14.43 -8.09
N GLY A 62 5.45 -15.12 -9.01
CA GLY A 62 4.00 -15.25 -9.02
C GLY A 62 3.23 -13.98 -9.38
N ILE A 63 3.90 -12.92 -9.86
CA ILE A 63 3.27 -11.66 -10.20
C ILE A 63 2.61 -11.77 -11.58
N SER A 64 1.30 -11.54 -11.61
CA SER A 64 0.52 -11.64 -12.86
C SER A 64 0.77 -10.44 -13.78
N GLY A 65 0.45 -10.61 -15.08
CA GLY A 65 0.49 -9.51 -16.03
C GLY A 65 -0.49 -8.38 -15.68
N GLU A 66 -1.66 -8.72 -15.11
CA GLU A 66 -2.64 -7.74 -14.61
C GLU A 66 -2.06 -6.93 -13.45
N ALA A 67 -1.46 -7.61 -12.46
CA ALA A 67 -0.84 -6.94 -11.31
C ALA A 67 0.32 -6.05 -11.75
N ALA A 68 1.19 -6.55 -12.63
CA ALA A 68 2.26 -5.75 -13.21
C ALA A 68 1.74 -4.50 -13.94
N ALA A 69 0.65 -4.64 -14.71
CA ALA A 69 0.04 -3.52 -15.43
C ALA A 69 -0.59 -2.48 -14.51
N ALA A 70 -1.33 -2.92 -13.48
CA ALA A 70 -2.00 -2.07 -12.50
C ALA A 70 -1.00 -1.27 -11.65
N TRP A 71 0.14 -1.88 -11.30
CA TRP A 71 1.22 -1.24 -10.55
C TRP A 71 2.24 -0.51 -11.44
N HIS A 72 1.94 -0.33 -12.73
CA HIS A 72 2.80 0.37 -13.69
C HIS A 72 4.23 -0.20 -13.77
N LEU A 73 4.41 -1.49 -13.47
CA LEU A 73 5.72 -2.13 -13.53
C LEU A 73 6.27 -2.06 -14.95
N GLY A 74 7.57 -1.83 -15.04
CA GLY A 74 8.30 -1.74 -16.29
C GLY A 74 9.57 -2.57 -16.29
N ALA A 75 10.26 -2.57 -17.42
CA ALA A 75 11.58 -3.18 -17.54
C ALA A 75 12.60 -2.17 -18.06
N ARG A 76 13.83 -2.27 -17.57
CA ARG A 76 14.98 -1.57 -18.13
C ARG A 76 16.27 -2.36 -17.94
N SER A 77 17.30 -1.97 -18.70
CA SER A 77 18.68 -2.28 -18.35
C SER A 77 19.21 -1.20 -17.40
N TYR A 78 19.89 -1.64 -16.34
CA TYR A 78 20.50 -0.78 -15.34
C TYR A 78 22.03 -0.87 -15.41
N SER A 79 22.70 0.28 -15.42
CA SER A 79 24.14 0.39 -15.31
C SER A 79 24.48 1.38 -14.18
N GLY A 80 25.41 1.00 -13.30
CA GLY A 80 25.76 1.75 -12.09
C GLY A 80 25.92 0.83 -10.88
N ASN A 81 26.55 1.32 -9.80
CA ASN A 81 26.74 0.55 -8.56
C ASN A 81 27.34 -0.86 -8.77
N GLY A 82 28.30 -0.97 -9.69
CA GLY A 82 28.94 -2.25 -10.04
C GLY A 82 28.16 -3.13 -11.01
N TYR A 83 26.97 -2.72 -11.44
CA TYR A 83 26.19 -3.41 -12.48
C TYR A 83 26.51 -2.88 -13.88
N ASP A 84 26.64 -3.79 -14.84
CA ASP A 84 26.69 -3.48 -16.27
C ASP A 84 25.47 -4.08 -16.98
N ARG A 85 24.57 -3.21 -17.44
CA ARG A 85 23.36 -3.55 -18.21
C ARG A 85 22.48 -4.64 -17.58
N ALA A 86 22.48 -4.73 -16.26
CA ALA A 86 21.68 -5.71 -15.53
C ALA A 86 20.18 -5.51 -15.80
N ALA A 87 19.44 -6.60 -16.02
CA ALA A 87 17.99 -6.55 -16.15
C ALA A 87 17.37 -6.12 -14.81
N ALA A 88 16.47 -5.15 -14.86
CA ALA A 88 15.81 -4.62 -13.68
C ALA A 88 14.31 -4.39 -13.90
N VAL A 89 13.52 -4.70 -12.88
CA VAL A 89 12.12 -4.26 -12.78
C VAL A 89 12.13 -2.78 -12.43
N ALA A 90 11.47 -1.95 -13.23
CA ALA A 90 11.18 -0.56 -12.91
C ALA A 90 9.87 -0.53 -12.11
N MET A 91 9.90 0.07 -10.91
CA MET A 91 8.81 0.11 -9.95
C MET A 91 8.49 1.59 -9.63
N PRO A 92 7.58 2.23 -10.38
CA PRO A 92 7.27 3.63 -10.18
C PRO A 92 6.31 3.84 -9.00
N ALA A 93 6.67 4.71 -8.08
CA ALA A 93 5.71 5.23 -7.11
C ALA A 93 4.82 6.25 -7.82
N MET A 94 3.51 6.01 -7.83
CA MET A 94 2.52 6.89 -8.45
C MET A 94 1.76 7.63 -7.35
N GLY A 95 1.48 8.92 -7.54
CA GLY A 95 0.58 9.71 -6.72
C GLY A 95 -0.88 9.31 -6.91
N ARG A 96 -1.78 9.85 -6.07
CA ARG A 96 -3.24 9.59 -6.18
C ARG A 96 -3.86 10.15 -7.47
N ASP A 97 -3.21 11.15 -8.06
CA ASP A 97 -3.54 11.74 -9.37
C ASP A 97 -3.07 10.88 -10.55
N GLY A 98 -2.39 9.75 -10.27
CA GLY A 98 -1.85 8.87 -11.29
C GLY A 98 -0.52 9.36 -11.89
N GLN A 99 0.08 10.41 -11.35
CA GLN A 99 1.37 10.91 -11.83
C GLN A 99 2.54 10.21 -11.13
N PRO A 100 3.65 9.91 -11.83
CA PRO A 100 4.81 9.29 -11.22
C PRO A 100 5.55 10.28 -10.32
N ILE A 101 5.73 9.93 -9.05
CA ILE A 101 6.39 10.75 -8.02
C ILE A 101 7.72 10.15 -7.54
N GLY A 102 8.05 8.95 -8.04
CA GLY A 102 9.34 8.33 -7.76
C GLY A 102 9.55 7.05 -8.55
N LEU A 103 10.78 6.56 -8.60
CA LEU A 103 11.11 5.34 -9.32
C LEU A 103 12.19 4.53 -8.62
N LYS A 104 11.91 3.24 -8.44
CA LYS A 104 12.87 2.26 -7.94
C LYS A 104 13.17 1.19 -8.99
N TYR A 105 14.34 0.60 -8.88
CA TYR A 105 14.79 -0.53 -9.69
C TYR A 105 15.06 -1.72 -8.80
N ARG A 106 14.42 -2.86 -9.10
CA ARG A 106 14.76 -4.16 -8.53
C ARG A 106 15.62 -4.92 -9.53
N ILE A 107 16.86 -5.21 -9.18
CA ILE A 107 17.74 -6.01 -10.05
C ILE A 107 17.25 -7.46 -10.05
N VAL A 108 17.10 -8.06 -11.23
CA VAL A 108 16.60 -9.43 -11.40
C VAL A 108 17.56 -10.46 -10.83
N ASN A 109 18.86 -10.29 -11.12
CA ASN A 109 19.95 -11.14 -10.64
C ASN A 109 21.02 -10.23 -9.99
N PRO A 110 20.79 -9.77 -8.75
CA PRO A 110 21.76 -8.92 -8.06
C PRO A 110 23.03 -9.71 -7.75
N ALA A 111 24.17 -9.01 -7.69
CA ALA A 111 25.40 -9.62 -7.19
C ALA A 111 25.22 -10.00 -5.70
N PRO A 112 25.92 -11.02 -5.17
CA PRO A 112 25.74 -11.48 -3.79
C PRO A 112 25.85 -10.38 -2.73
N THR A 113 26.75 -9.42 -2.94
CA THR A 113 26.98 -8.26 -2.07
C THR A 113 26.45 -6.95 -2.65
N GLY A 114 25.79 -7.00 -3.81
CA GLY A 114 25.25 -5.84 -4.51
C GLY A 114 23.87 -5.44 -3.98
N PRO A 115 23.48 -4.16 -4.13
CA PRO A 115 22.15 -3.71 -3.73
C PRO A 115 21.09 -4.39 -4.61
N LYS A 116 20.07 -4.96 -3.97
CA LYS A 116 18.92 -5.60 -4.64
C LYS A 116 17.97 -4.57 -5.23
N CYS A 117 17.77 -3.47 -4.50
CA CYS A 117 16.89 -2.36 -4.87
C CYS A 117 17.70 -1.07 -4.92
N LEU A 118 17.39 -0.22 -5.89
CA LEU A 118 18.07 1.05 -6.16
C LEU A 118 17.04 2.13 -6.44
N ASN A 119 17.21 3.31 -5.86
CA ASN A 119 16.40 4.47 -6.24
C ASN A 119 16.93 5.05 -7.56
N ALA A 120 16.03 5.54 -8.42
CA ALA A 120 16.43 6.39 -9.51
C ALA A 120 17.03 7.70 -8.96
N LYS A 121 17.96 8.29 -9.72
CA LYS A 121 18.59 9.54 -9.31
C LYS A 121 17.52 10.62 -9.17
N GLY A 122 17.56 11.34 -8.05
CA GLY A 122 16.61 12.43 -7.75
C GLY A 122 15.26 11.98 -7.21
N THR A 123 14.96 10.68 -7.13
CA THR A 123 13.67 10.17 -6.62
C THR A 123 13.76 9.64 -5.19
N SER A 124 14.73 10.11 -4.40
CA SER A 124 14.91 9.73 -3.00
C SER A 124 13.97 10.54 -2.10
N GLY A 125 12.94 9.89 -1.56
CA GLY A 125 11.99 10.52 -0.65
C GLY A 125 10.94 9.51 -0.15
N ALA A 126 10.27 9.87 0.94
CA ALA A 126 9.22 9.08 1.59
C ALA A 126 7.95 9.00 0.73
N THR A 127 7.98 8.16 -0.30
CA THR A 127 6.83 7.92 -1.17
C THR A 127 6.28 6.53 -0.89
N LEU A 128 5.00 6.47 -0.54
CA LEU A 128 4.29 5.20 -0.46
C LEU A 128 4.08 4.67 -1.87
N PHE A 129 4.44 3.41 -2.08
CA PHE A 129 4.16 2.69 -3.32
C PHE A 129 2.73 2.16 -3.28
N GLY A 130 1.92 2.44 -4.31
CA GLY A 130 0.54 1.96 -4.43
C GLY A 130 -0.57 2.99 -4.17
N LEU A 131 -0.23 4.26 -3.94
CA LEU A 131 -1.22 5.31 -3.65
C LEU A 131 -2.30 5.47 -4.73
N HIS A 132 -1.95 5.27 -6.00
CA HIS A 132 -2.86 5.38 -7.14
C HIS A 132 -3.93 4.28 -7.21
N LEU A 133 -3.76 3.19 -6.46
CA LEU A 133 -4.69 2.06 -6.42
C LEU A 133 -5.65 2.10 -5.23
N LEU A 134 -5.49 3.09 -4.35
CA LEU A 134 -6.30 3.22 -3.16
C LEU A 134 -7.73 3.63 -3.51
N ALA A 135 -8.70 3.00 -2.83
CA ALA A 135 -10.11 3.38 -2.85
C ALA A 135 -10.58 3.58 -1.40
N PRO A 136 -10.07 4.61 -0.69
CA PRO A 136 -10.28 4.76 0.74
C PRO A 136 -11.76 4.76 1.10
N SER A 137 -12.12 3.91 2.04
CA SER A 137 -13.46 3.82 2.59
C SER A 137 -13.38 3.17 3.96
N HIS A 138 -14.23 3.60 4.86
CA HIS A 138 -14.37 2.98 6.16
C HIS A 138 -14.85 1.51 6.07
N GLN A 139 -15.41 1.08 4.95
CA GLN A 139 -15.76 -0.34 4.74
C GLN A 139 -14.58 -1.19 4.25
N ARG A 140 -13.37 -0.62 4.17
CA ARG A 140 -12.14 -1.29 3.72
C ARG A 140 -11.09 -1.28 4.81
N ALA A 141 -10.16 -2.23 4.73
CA ALA A 141 -8.93 -2.21 5.51
C ALA A 141 -7.78 -1.64 4.68
N LEU A 142 -6.87 -0.91 5.34
CA LEU A 142 -5.57 -0.53 4.76
C LEU A 142 -4.49 -1.48 5.26
N LEU A 143 -3.75 -2.12 4.36
CA LEU A 143 -2.56 -2.88 4.69
C LEU A 143 -1.31 -2.12 4.24
N VAL A 144 -0.48 -1.78 5.21
CA VAL A 144 0.81 -1.11 5.02
C VAL A 144 1.92 -2.15 5.16
N CYS A 145 2.72 -2.37 4.12
CA CYS A 145 3.75 -3.41 4.16
C CYS A 145 5.18 -2.95 3.82
N GLU A 146 6.15 -3.70 4.31
CA GLU A 146 7.54 -3.58 3.85
C GLU A 146 7.71 -4.21 2.46
N GLY A 147 8.41 -3.50 1.56
CA GLY A 147 8.77 -3.99 0.23
C GLY A 147 7.71 -3.80 -0.86
N GLU A 148 8.13 -3.26 -2.02
CA GLU A 148 7.25 -2.93 -3.14
C GLU A 148 6.61 -4.18 -3.76
N LEU A 149 7.39 -5.24 -3.99
CA LEU A 149 6.85 -6.48 -4.56
C LEU A 149 5.93 -7.24 -3.59
N ASN A 150 6.10 -7.05 -2.28
CA ASN A 150 5.16 -7.58 -1.29
C ASN A 150 3.81 -6.90 -1.42
N ALA A 151 3.79 -5.58 -1.62
CA ALA A 151 2.54 -4.85 -1.85
C ALA A 151 1.82 -5.32 -3.13
N VAL A 152 2.55 -5.53 -4.23
CA VAL A 152 1.96 -6.10 -5.46
C VAL A 152 1.36 -7.48 -5.19
N SER A 153 2.07 -8.33 -4.43
CA SER A 153 1.64 -9.68 -4.08
C SER A 153 0.37 -9.68 -3.23
N LEU A 154 0.33 -8.85 -2.20
CA LEU A 154 -0.82 -8.67 -1.32
C LEU A 154 -2.03 -8.12 -2.08
N TRP A 155 -1.82 -7.12 -2.94
CA TRP A 155 -2.89 -6.52 -3.74
C TRP A 155 -3.53 -7.51 -4.69
N GLN A 156 -2.73 -8.30 -5.41
CA GLN A 156 -3.29 -9.27 -6.36
C GLN A 156 -4.01 -10.42 -5.64
N ALA A 157 -3.46 -10.89 -4.50
CA ALA A 157 -4.08 -11.94 -3.70
C ALA A 157 -5.36 -11.45 -3.00
N ALA A 158 -5.39 -10.20 -2.56
CA ALA A 158 -6.61 -9.58 -2.02
C ALA A 158 -7.69 -9.51 -3.11
N ARG A 159 -7.35 -9.12 -4.34
CA ARG A 159 -8.32 -9.06 -5.44
C ARG A 159 -8.83 -10.42 -5.87
N SER A 160 -7.99 -11.45 -5.92
CA SER A 160 -8.41 -12.79 -6.34
C SER A 160 -9.46 -13.39 -5.40
N ILE A 161 -9.39 -13.06 -4.10
CA ILE A 161 -10.40 -13.47 -3.11
C ILE A 161 -11.47 -12.39 -2.84
N ASN A 162 -11.50 -11.31 -3.62
CA ASN A 162 -12.39 -10.17 -3.45
C ASN A 162 -12.36 -9.58 -2.02
N ALA A 163 -11.18 -9.56 -1.40
CA ALA A 163 -10.98 -8.96 -0.10
C ALA A 163 -11.11 -7.43 -0.19
N PRO A 164 -11.87 -6.79 0.71
CA PRO A 164 -11.97 -5.35 0.85
C PRO A 164 -10.72 -4.72 1.51
N LEU A 165 -9.57 -4.95 0.86
CA LEU A 165 -8.24 -4.59 1.35
C LEU A 165 -7.54 -3.71 0.32
N ASP A 166 -7.10 -2.54 0.76
CA ASP A 166 -6.17 -1.69 0.00
C ASP A 166 -4.76 -1.87 0.53
N VAL A 167 -3.76 -1.73 -0.33
CA VAL A 167 -2.37 -2.06 0.00
C VAL A 167 -1.44 -0.95 -0.42
N VAL A 168 -0.53 -0.56 0.48
CA VAL A 168 0.60 0.33 0.19
C VAL A 168 1.88 -0.23 0.78
N SER A 169 3.02 0.15 0.19
CA SER A 169 4.33 -0.12 0.77
C SER A 169 5.08 1.16 1.11
N PHE A 170 5.75 1.17 2.27
CA PHE A 170 6.74 2.21 2.60
C PHE A 170 8.13 1.92 2.01
N GLY A 171 8.29 0.83 1.26
CA GLY A 171 9.57 0.42 0.68
C GLY A 171 10.46 -0.25 1.72
N SER A 172 11.73 0.17 1.80
CA SER A 172 12.71 -0.36 2.76
C SER A 172 12.44 0.10 4.19
N GLU A 173 12.81 -0.73 5.16
CA GLU A 173 12.74 -0.53 6.61
C GLU A 173 12.88 0.93 7.10
N GLY A 174 13.96 1.62 6.70
CA GLY A 174 14.28 2.99 7.14
C GLY A 174 13.29 4.08 6.68
N ASN A 175 12.36 3.76 5.77
CA ASN A 175 11.39 4.73 5.25
C ASN A 175 10.08 4.77 6.05
N SER A 176 9.82 3.79 6.92
CA SER A 176 8.59 3.68 7.71
C SER A 176 8.27 4.98 8.47
N LEU A 177 9.24 5.51 9.22
CA LEU A 177 9.11 6.78 9.95
C LEU A 177 8.97 7.98 9.02
N SER A 178 9.69 8.00 7.91
CA SER A 178 9.61 9.09 6.94
C SER A 178 8.24 9.16 6.25
N ALA A 179 7.58 8.01 6.09
CA ALA A 179 6.25 7.89 5.51
C ALA A 179 5.12 8.01 6.55
N TRP A 180 5.45 8.19 7.83
CA TRP A 180 4.50 8.20 8.95
C TRP A 180 3.32 9.15 8.73
N GLY A 181 3.61 10.41 8.37
CA GLY A 181 2.57 11.42 8.18
C GLY A 181 1.53 11.00 7.13
N THR A 182 1.98 10.40 6.03
CA THR A 182 1.10 9.89 4.98
C THR A 182 0.34 8.65 5.44
N ILE A 183 1.01 7.71 6.14
CA ILE A 183 0.36 6.51 6.68
C ILE A 183 -0.77 6.92 7.64
N LYS A 184 -0.48 7.79 8.61
CA LYS A 184 -1.48 8.30 9.56
C LYS A 184 -2.67 8.96 8.86
N ALA A 185 -2.40 9.84 7.90
CA ALA A 185 -3.47 10.53 7.15
C ALA A 185 -4.34 9.54 6.37
N LEU A 186 -3.74 8.49 5.79
CA LEU A 186 -4.48 7.44 5.11
C LEU A 186 -5.31 6.60 6.07
N SER A 187 -4.71 6.14 7.17
CA SER A 187 -5.35 5.26 8.16
C SER A 187 -6.68 5.79 8.66
N GLY A 188 -6.81 7.12 8.84
CA GLY A 188 -8.05 7.77 9.24
C GLY A 188 -9.22 7.58 8.28
N ASN A 189 -8.99 7.22 7.01
CA ASN A 189 -10.02 7.00 5.99
C ASN A 189 -10.46 5.54 5.85
N TYR A 190 -9.90 4.62 6.64
CA TYR A 190 -10.21 3.20 6.60
C TYR A 190 -10.95 2.75 7.86
N GLY A 191 -11.50 1.53 7.83
CA GLY A 191 -12.11 0.92 9.02
C GLY A 191 -11.08 0.36 9.99
N THR A 192 -9.96 -0.13 9.46
CA THR A 192 -8.82 -0.62 10.23
C THR A 192 -7.54 -0.47 9.41
N THR A 193 -6.40 -0.37 10.09
CA THR A 193 -5.08 -0.48 9.48
C THR A 193 -4.37 -1.74 9.94
N ILE A 194 -3.69 -2.41 9.03
CA ILE A 194 -2.84 -3.57 9.25
C ILE A 194 -1.42 -3.15 8.87
N VAL A 195 -0.45 -3.38 9.74
CA VAL A 195 0.97 -3.17 9.44
C VAL A 195 1.63 -4.54 9.30
N TRP A 196 2.14 -4.84 8.11
CA TRP A 196 2.87 -6.08 7.84
C TRP A 196 4.35 -5.80 7.57
N ALA A 197 5.24 -6.18 8.48
CA ALA A 197 6.68 -6.05 8.29
C ALA A 197 7.42 -7.36 8.61
N ASP A 198 8.63 -7.51 8.06
CA ASP A 198 9.46 -8.68 8.32
C ASP A 198 10.02 -8.65 9.75
N GLN A 199 10.41 -7.48 10.23
CA GLN A 199 10.92 -7.27 11.58
C GLN A 199 9.78 -6.92 12.57
N PRO A 200 9.67 -7.66 13.70
CA PRO A 200 8.70 -7.35 14.76
C PRO A 200 8.74 -5.90 15.22
N GLU A 201 9.94 -5.33 15.32
CA GLU A 201 10.20 -3.98 15.83
C GLU A 201 9.59 -2.90 14.94
N VAL A 202 9.66 -3.07 13.62
CA VAL A 202 9.08 -2.16 12.63
C VAL A 202 7.56 -2.20 12.69
N SER A 203 7.00 -3.41 12.70
CA SER A 203 5.55 -3.59 12.77
C SER A 203 4.97 -3.07 14.10
N SER A 204 5.62 -3.38 15.22
CA SER A 204 5.20 -2.95 16.55
C SER A 204 5.36 -1.45 16.75
N GLY A 205 6.45 -0.85 16.28
CA GLY A 205 6.69 0.59 16.38
C GLY A 205 5.64 1.41 15.63
N LEU A 206 5.37 1.07 14.37
CA LEU A 206 4.27 1.70 13.60
C LEU A 206 2.90 1.41 14.22
N GLY A 207 2.70 0.18 14.73
CA GLY A 207 1.48 -0.23 15.40
C GLY A 207 1.16 0.63 16.61
N MET A 208 2.14 0.84 17.50
CA MET A 208 2.00 1.68 18.69
C MET A 208 1.68 3.14 18.32
N LEU A 209 2.32 3.68 17.28
CA LEU A 209 2.03 5.03 16.81
C LEU A 209 0.58 5.15 16.27
N LEU A 210 0.10 4.14 15.53
CA LEU A 210 -1.28 4.11 15.03
C LEU A 210 -2.31 3.89 16.15
N GLU A 211 -1.95 3.14 17.18
CA GLU A 211 -2.77 3.00 18.38
C GLU A 211 -2.93 4.33 19.10
N TRP A 212 -1.84 5.06 19.29
CA TRP A 212 -1.86 6.34 19.96
C TRP A 212 -2.58 7.44 19.15
N GLU A 213 -2.43 7.45 17.82
CA GLU A 213 -2.83 8.60 17.01
C GLU A 213 -3.97 8.36 16.00
N ALA A 214 -4.33 7.10 15.71
CA ALA A 214 -5.23 6.75 14.61
C ALA A 214 -6.27 5.66 14.96
N GLY A 215 -6.45 5.35 16.25
CA GLY A 215 -7.49 4.41 16.70
C GLY A 215 -7.12 2.93 16.62
N GLY A 216 -5.83 2.61 16.51
CA GLY A 216 -5.31 1.24 16.53
C GLY A 216 -4.90 0.71 15.16
N ALA A 217 -3.83 -0.09 15.16
CA ALA A 217 -3.47 -0.93 14.03
C ALA A 217 -3.26 -2.38 14.48
N TYR A 218 -3.41 -3.30 13.55
CA TYR A 218 -3.04 -4.69 13.76
C TYR A 218 -1.67 -4.96 13.19
N CYS A 219 -0.75 -5.40 14.04
CA CYS A 219 0.60 -5.75 13.62
C CYS A 219 0.63 -7.20 13.17
N GLN A 220 1.10 -7.44 11.96
CA GLN A 220 1.35 -8.75 11.41
C GLN A 220 2.84 -8.90 11.12
N GLN A 221 3.47 -9.88 11.76
CA GLN A 221 4.81 -10.31 11.39
C GLN A 221 4.74 -11.31 10.24
N SER A 222 5.73 -11.30 9.34
CA SER A 222 5.90 -12.34 8.32
C SER A 222 5.90 -13.76 8.91
N PRO A 223 4.92 -14.61 8.56
CA PRO A 223 4.78 -15.95 9.15
C PRO A 223 5.88 -16.88 8.65
N TYR A 224 6.43 -17.71 9.55
CA TYR A 224 7.46 -18.71 9.22
C TYR A 224 8.72 -18.12 8.56
N GLY A 225 9.01 -16.83 8.80
CA GLY A 225 10.11 -16.12 8.14
C GLY A 225 9.91 -15.93 6.64
N LYS A 226 8.67 -16.01 6.13
CA LYS A 226 8.32 -15.82 4.73
C LYS A 226 7.62 -14.49 4.53
N ASP A 227 8.12 -13.68 3.60
CA ASP A 227 7.46 -12.45 3.18
C ASP A 227 6.18 -12.76 2.38
N ALA A 228 5.39 -11.72 2.07
CA ALA A 228 4.15 -11.91 1.33
C ALA A 228 4.38 -12.53 -0.06
N ASN A 229 5.46 -12.18 -0.75
CA ASN A 229 5.74 -12.76 -2.06
C ASN A 229 6.18 -14.23 -1.98
N ASP A 230 6.87 -14.63 -0.92
CA ASP A 230 7.22 -16.03 -0.67
C ASP A 230 5.97 -16.87 -0.36
N LEU A 231 4.99 -16.31 0.37
CA LEU A 231 3.68 -16.94 0.56
C LEU A 231 2.89 -17.05 -0.75
N LEU A 232 2.99 -16.04 -1.63
CA LEU A 232 2.35 -16.05 -2.93
C LEU A 232 2.95 -17.15 -3.83
N GLN A 233 4.27 -17.22 -3.91
CA GLN A 233 4.98 -18.26 -4.66
C GLN A 233 4.65 -19.67 -4.17
N ALA A 234 4.38 -19.82 -2.86
CA ALA A 234 3.95 -21.08 -2.26
C ALA A 234 2.44 -21.39 -2.42
N GLY A 235 1.64 -20.50 -3.02
CA GLY A 235 0.19 -20.65 -3.13
C GLY A 235 -0.56 -20.52 -1.81
N LEU A 236 0.05 -19.91 -0.78
CA LEU A 236 -0.51 -19.81 0.57
C LEU A 236 -1.08 -18.43 0.90
N LEU A 237 -0.69 -17.38 0.16
CA LEU A 237 -0.98 -16.00 0.53
C LEU A 237 -2.49 -15.70 0.64
N GLU A 238 -3.31 -16.20 -0.28
CA GLU A 238 -4.76 -15.97 -0.29
C GLU A 238 -5.44 -16.53 0.98
N SER A 239 -5.11 -17.78 1.31
CA SER A 239 -5.60 -18.43 2.53
C SER A 239 -5.13 -17.70 3.78
N TYR A 240 -3.91 -17.15 3.74
CA TYR A 240 -3.35 -16.41 4.85
C TYR A 240 -4.05 -15.06 5.06
N ILE A 241 -4.28 -14.29 4.00
CA ILE A 241 -5.05 -13.03 4.05
C ILE A 241 -6.46 -13.30 4.58
N THR A 242 -7.11 -14.36 4.09
CA THR A 242 -8.44 -14.76 4.58
C THR A 242 -8.42 -15.02 6.09
N GLY A 243 -7.47 -15.84 6.56
CA GLY A 243 -7.33 -16.13 7.99
C GLY A 243 -6.95 -14.89 8.82
N LEU A 244 -6.16 -13.98 8.29
CA LEU A 244 -5.81 -12.70 8.92
C LEU A 244 -7.06 -11.83 9.13
N LEU A 245 -7.87 -11.66 8.08
CA LEU A 245 -9.11 -10.89 8.16
C LEU A 245 -10.13 -11.54 9.11
N TYR A 246 -10.19 -12.87 9.15
CA TYR A 246 -11.01 -13.59 10.13
C TYR A 246 -10.55 -13.35 11.57
N ARG A 247 -9.25 -13.48 11.86
CA ARG A 247 -8.69 -13.22 13.20
C ARG A 247 -8.94 -11.78 13.64
N LEU A 248 -8.83 -10.82 12.71
CA LEU A 248 -9.12 -9.42 12.98
C LEU A 248 -10.55 -9.21 13.43
N HIS A 249 -11.51 -9.87 12.77
CA HIS A 249 -12.91 -9.84 13.18
C HIS A 249 -13.10 -10.49 14.56
N ASP A 250 -12.61 -11.72 14.75
CA ASP A 250 -12.80 -12.50 15.97
C ASP A 250 -12.14 -11.87 17.21
N SER A 251 -11.01 -11.19 17.04
CA SER A 251 -10.30 -10.51 18.13
C SER A 251 -11.03 -9.29 18.66
N LEU A 252 -11.88 -8.66 17.83
CA LEU A 252 -12.52 -7.39 18.16
C LEU A 252 -13.90 -7.59 18.79
N SER A 253 -14.65 -8.62 18.40
CA SER A 253 -15.99 -8.88 18.96
C SER A 253 -16.02 -8.99 20.51
N PRO A 254 -15.07 -9.69 21.19
CA PRO A 254 -15.05 -9.77 22.66
C PRO A 254 -14.62 -8.48 23.35
N LEU A 255 -13.73 -7.70 22.72
CA LEU A 255 -13.28 -6.39 23.25
C LEU A 255 -14.42 -5.38 23.22
N ILE A 256 -15.26 -5.42 22.19
CA ILE A 256 -16.44 -4.56 22.09
C ILE A 256 -17.51 -4.99 23.09
N ALA A 257 -17.75 -6.30 23.24
CA ALA A 257 -18.63 -6.81 24.30
C ALA A 257 -18.21 -6.34 25.72
N ARG A 258 -16.90 -6.19 25.98
CA ARG A 258 -16.38 -5.63 27.25
C ARG A 258 -16.41 -4.09 27.30
N ALA A 259 -16.16 -3.41 26.20
CA ALA A 259 -16.27 -1.94 26.15
C ALA A 259 -17.70 -1.47 26.43
N HIS A 260 -18.71 -2.30 26.13
CA HIS A 260 -20.10 -2.07 26.52
C HIS A 260 -20.28 -1.93 28.04
N GLU A 261 -19.43 -2.55 28.85
CA GLU A 261 -19.50 -2.50 30.31
C GLU A 261 -18.81 -1.27 30.92
N TYR A 262 -17.79 -0.69 30.26
CA TYR A 262 -16.88 0.27 30.92
C TYR A 262 -16.49 1.55 30.16
N ALA A 263 -16.77 1.67 28.85
CA ALA A 263 -16.26 2.79 28.05
C ALA A 263 -17.19 4.04 28.02
N HIS A 264 -16.59 5.23 27.93
CA HIS A 264 -17.31 6.48 27.64
C HIS A 264 -18.05 6.40 26.29
N ALA A 265 -19.13 7.16 26.13
CA ALA A 265 -20.03 7.07 24.97
C ALA A 265 -19.30 7.21 23.61
N ASP A 266 -18.28 8.06 23.53
CA ASP A 266 -17.51 8.29 22.30
C ASP A 266 -16.60 7.10 21.94
N ASP A 267 -16.03 6.44 22.95
CA ASP A 267 -15.21 5.24 22.76
C ASP A 267 -16.07 4.05 22.33
N LYS A 268 -17.29 3.93 22.89
CA LYS A 268 -18.28 2.93 22.45
C LYS A 268 -18.65 3.13 20.98
N ALA A 269 -18.93 4.36 20.56
CA ALA A 269 -19.29 4.66 19.17
C ALA A 269 -18.16 4.32 18.19
N ARG A 270 -16.90 4.63 18.55
CA ARG A 270 -15.72 4.30 17.72
C ARG A 270 -15.50 2.78 17.62
N LEU A 271 -15.57 2.09 18.74
CA LEU A 271 -15.37 0.63 18.80
C LEU A 271 -16.48 -0.12 18.07
N TRP A 272 -17.75 0.28 18.23
CA TRP A 272 -18.86 -0.32 17.51
C TRP A 272 -18.74 -0.09 16.00
N ALA A 273 -18.46 1.14 15.58
CA ALA A 273 -18.23 1.41 14.16
C ALA A 273 -17.08 0.53 13.63
N ARG A 274 -16.00 0.33 14.41
CA ARG A 274 -14.89 -0.55 14.02
C ARG A 274 -15.31 -2.03 13.93
N GLU A 275 -16.15 -2.53 14.84
CA GLU A 275 -16.71 -3.90 14.79
C GLU A 275 -17.54 -4.11 13.52
N GLU A 276 -18.53 -3.25 13.30
CA GLU A 276 -19.48 -3.39 12.21
C GLU A 276 -18.73 -3.42 10.88
N ARG A 277 -17.69 -2.59 10.76
CA ARG A 277 -16.79 -2.57 9.61
C ARG A 277 -16.04 -3.89 9.43
N LEU A 278 -15.48 -4.47 10.48
CA LEU A 278 -14.76 -5.75 10.42
C LEU A 278 -15.66 -6.95 10.18
N THR A 279 -16.86 -6.95 10.75
CA THR A 279 -17.89 -7.93 10.45
C THR A 279 -18.23 -7.90 8.96
N MET A 280 -18.42 -6.70 8.40
CA MET A 280 -18.66 -6.54 6.96
C MET A 280 -17.47 -7.00 6.11
N LEU A 281 -16.22 -6.71 6.53
CA LEU A 281 -15.01 -7.19 5.85
C LEU A 281 -14.92 -8.73 5.86
N ALA A 282 -15.13 -9.36 7.01
CA ALA A 282 -15.06 -10.81 7.17
C ALA A 282 -16.18 -11.54 6.44
N VAL A 283 -17.42 -11.01 6.51
CA VAL A 283 -18.57 -11.53 5.76
C VAL A 283 -18.32 -11.40 4.26
N ALA A 284 -17.83 -10.26 3.76
CA ALA A 284 -17.54 -10.08 2.34
C ALA A 284 -16.55 -11.12 1.80
N VAL A 285 -15.51 -11.44 2.58
CA VAL A 285 -14.50 -12.46 2.20
C VAL A 285 -15.08 -13.88 2.27
N LEU A 286 -15.73 -14.25 3.38
CA LEU A 286 -16.24 -15.61 3.59
C LEU A 286 -17.40 -15.98 2.66
N TRP A 287 -18.20 -15.00 2.26
CA TRP A 287 -19.41 -15.20 1.45
C TRP A 287 -19.22 -14.79 -0.01
N GLY A 288 -17.99 -14.47 -0.43
CA GLY A 288 -17.66 -14.13 -1.81
C GLY A 288 -18.41 -12.91 -2.35
N TRP A 289 -18.73 -11.94 -1.47
CA TRP A 289 -19.70 -10.90 -1.78
C TRP A 289 -19.12 -9.85 -2.74
N SER A 290 -19.44 -10.00 -4.02
CA SER A 290 -19.18 -8.99 -5.06
C SER A 290 -20.25 -7.91 -4.96
N SER A 291 -19.99 -6.86 -4.18
CA SER A 291 -20.84 -5.66 -4.25
C SER A 291 -20.79 -5.12 -5.69
N PRO A 292 -21.94 -4.80 -6.33
CA PRO A 292 -21.93 -4.12 -7.61
C PRO A 292 -21.44 -2.70 -7.36
N ILE A 293 -20.17 -2.44 -7.68
CA ILE A 293 -19.68 -1.08 -7.85
C ILE A 293 -20.50 -0.50 -9.02
N LYS A 294 -21.51 0.31 -8.70
CA LYS A 294 -22.21 1.11 -9.69
C LYS A 294 -21.21 2.10 -10.27
N THR A 295 -20.68 1.78 -11.45
CA THR A 295 -20.04 2.76 -12.33
C THR A 295 -21.14 3.69 -12.81
N GLU A 296 -21.33 4.81 -12.12
CA GLU A 296 -22.05 5.95 -12.72
C GLU A 296 -21.15 6.53 -13.82
N SER A 297 -21.28 6.00 -15.04
CA SER A 297 -20.90 6.76 -16.23
C SER A 297 -21.95 7.85 -16.41
N LYS A 298 -21.63 9.08 -15.98
CA LYS A 298 -22.31 10.24 -16.55
C LYS A 298 -21.70 10.49 -17.92
N ALA A 299 -22.41 10.01 -18.94
CA ALA A 299 -22.32 10.57 -20.28
C ALA A 299 -22.95 11.96 -20.25
N ALA A 300 -22.15 12.97 -20.59
CA ALA A 300 -22.56 14.23 -21.19
C ALA A 300 -21.40 14.70 -22.08
#